data_AF-A0A931DIG4-F1
#
_entry.id   AF-A0A931DIG4-F1
#
_cell.length_a   1.000
_cell.length_b   1.000
_cell.length_c   1.000
_cell.angle_alpha   90.00
_cell.angle_beta   90.00
_cell.angle_gamma   90.00
#
_symmetry.space_group_name_H-M   'P 1'
#
loop_
_entity.id
_entity.type
_entity.pdbx_description
1 polymer ?
#
loop_
_entity_poly.entity_id
_entity_poly.type
_entity_poly.pdbx_seq_one_letter_code
_entity_poly.pdbx_strand_id
1 'polypeptide(L)'
;MPPRRLHSPADYLALARAPETGADLLRHLAGSPYSFVWQAVAVHPNTPPDVLLRLCSQRDSAWNDNRLLALIAGHPRAGRDVLLAVLGEVTARLGTPGNRPYAAGLRLAERTELEPDEILPLAALPGASRRFRKGLRARLARRAVEL
;
A
#
# COMPACT_ATOMS: atom_id res chain seq x y z
N MET A 1 -20.58 14.42 19.71
CA MET A 1 -19.61 13.87 20.69
C MET A 1 -18.21 14.19 20.18
N PRO A 2 -17.39 14.98 20.89
CA PRO A 2 -15.98 15.11 20.52
C PRO A 2 -15.30 13.74 20.70
N PRO A 3 -14.39 13.33 19.81
CA PRO A 3 -13.71 12.04 19.96
C PRO A 3 -12.97 12.00 21.29
N ARG A 4 -12.98 10.84 21.95
CA ARG A 4 -12.14 10.54 23.12
C ARG A 4 -10.73 11.03 22.81
N ARG A 5 -10.16 11.86 23.70
CA ARG A 5 -8.75 12.26 23.59
C ARG A 5 -7.91 10.99 23.52
N LEU A 6 -7.22 10.81 22.40
CA LEU A 6 -6.34 9.66 22.18
C LEU A 6 -5.06 9.94 22.96
N HIS A 7 -4.85 9.20 24.03
CA HIS A 7 -3.77 9.48 24.98
C HIS A 7 -2.62 8.48 24.88
N SER A 8 -2.87 7.28 24.36
CA SER A 8 -1.86 6.24 24.21
C SER A 8 -1.79 5.70 22.78
N PRO A 9 -0.62 5.17 22.35
CA PRO A 9 -0.51 4.48 21.07
C PRO A 9 -1.49 3.29 20.94
N ALA A 10 -1.87 2.67 22.05
CA ALA A 10 -2.86 1.60 22.09
C ALA A 10 -4.28 2.10 21.73
N ASP A 11 -4.66 3.31 22.15
CA ASP A 11 -5.97 3.89 21.83
C ASP A 11 -6.13 4.11 20.32
N TYR A 12 -5.09 4.63 19.67
CA TYR A 12 -5.07 4.80 18.21
C TYR A 12 -5.24 3.47 17.48
N LEU A 13 -4.51 2.43 17.93
CA LEU A 13 -4.58 1.11 17.31
C LEU A 13 -5.93 0.44 17.53
N ALA A 14 -6.50 0.57 18.73
CA ALA A 14 -7.81 0.03 19.06
C ALA A 14 -8.89 0.63 18.14
N LEU A 15 -8.89 1.95 17.97
CA LEU A 15 -9.81 2.60 17.04
C LEU A 15 -9.55 2.19 15.59
N ALA A 16 -8.30 2.16 15.13
CA ALA A 16 -8.02 1.77 13.74
C ALA A 16 -8.43 0.33 13.40
N ARG A 17 -8.62 -0.54 14.40
CA ARG A 17 -9.04 -1.93 14.24
C ARG A 17 -10.53 -2.16 14.49
N ALA A 18 -11.22 -1.20 15.11
CA ALA A 18 -12.63 -1.34 15.45
C ALA A 18 -13.48 -1.33 14.16
N PRO A 19 -14.24 -2.40 13.84
CA PRO A 19 -14.96 -2.56 12.57
C PRO A 19 -15.93 -1.41 12.24
N GLU A 20 -16.52 -0.82 13.27
CA GLU A 20 -17.45 0.31 13.21
C GLU A 20 -16.77 1.66 12.93
N THR A 21 -15.43 1.70 12.85
CA THR A 21 -14.69 2.92 12.60
C THR A 21 -15.00 3.45 11.21
N GLY A 22 -15.65 4.61 11.20
CA GLY A 22 -16.06 5.32 10.01
C GLY A 22 -14.91 6.02 9.28
N ALA A 23 -15.17 6.40 8.04
CA ALA A 23 -14.20 7.06 7.16
C ALA A 23 -13.57 8.32 7.77
N ASP A 24 -14.34 9.16 8.46
CA ASP A 24 -13.84 10.40 9.07
C ASP A 24 -12.82 10.14 10.19
N LEU A 25 -13.07 9.12 11.01
CA LEU A 25 -12.13 8.73 12.04
C LEU A 25 -10.88 8.08 11.43
N LEU A 26 -11.02 7.26 10.37
CA LEU A 26 -9.87 6.72 9.63
C LEU A 26 -9.02 7.82 8.99
N ARG A 27 -9.63 8.89 8.46
CA ARG A 27 -8.92 10.09 7.98
C ARG A 27 -8.10 10.77 9.07
N HIS A 28 -8.66 10.87 10.27
CA HIS A 28 -7.95 11.41 11.43
C HIS A 28 -6.78 10.49 11.84
N LEU A 29 -7.02 9.18 11.93
CA LEU A 29 -6.02 8.18 12.32
C LEU A 29 -4.88 8.04 11.30
N ALA A 30 -5.11 8.33 10.02
CA ALA A 30 -4.07 8.39 9.00
C ALA A 30 -3.01 9.51 9.26
N GLY A 31 -3.32 10.46 10.14
CA GLY A 31 -2.37 11.45 10.65
C GLY A 31 -1.66 11.05 11.95
N SER A 32 -1.87 9.83 12.46
CA SER A 32 -1.19 9.32 13.66
C SER A 32 0.33 9.33 13.49
N PRO A 33 1.14 9.51 14.56
CA PRO A 33 2.60 9.37 14.48
C PRO A 33 3.08 7.91 14.41
N TYR A 34 2.18 6.93 14.51
CA TYR A 34 2.54 5.52 14.67
C TYR A 34 2.34 4.73 13.39
N SER A 35 3.42 4.14 12.86
CA SER A 35 3.38 3.37 11.61
C SER A 35 2.49 2.12 11.66
N PHE A 36 2.35 1.50 12.83
CA PHE A 36 1.41 0.39 13.01
C PHE A 36 -0.07 0.83 12.94
N VAL A 37 -0.37 2.10 13.24
CA VAL A 37 -1.73 2.66 13.08
C VAL A 37 -2.01 2.87 11.60
N TRP A 38 -1.04 3.37 10.81
CA TRP A 38 -1.19 3.48 9.36
C TRP A 38 -1.47 2.13 8.71
N GLN A 39 -0.77 1.07 9.14
CA GLN A 39 -1.02 -0.28 8.66
C GLN A 39 -2.41 -0.79 9.03
N ALA A 40 -2.89 -0.50 10.24
CA ALA A 40 -4.25 -0.85 10.66
C ALA A 40 -5.30 -0.10 9.79
N VAL A 41 -5.10 1.19 9.56
CA VAL A 41 -5.95 1.98 8.65
C VAL A 41 -5.89 1.40 7.23
N ALA A 42 -4.73 1.08 6.68
CA ALA A 42 -4.60 0.53 5.33
C ALA A 42 -5.24 -0.86 5.16
N VAL A 43 -5.41 -1.64 6.24
CA VAL A 43 -6.12 -2.94 6.23
C VAL A 43 -7.63 -2.77 6.41
N HIS A 44 -8.06 -1.68 7.05
CA HIS A 44 -9.44 -1.51 7.47
C HIS A 44 -10.38 -1.40 6.25
N PRO A 45 -11.41 -2.25 6.13
CA PRO A 45 -12.25 -2.33 4.93
C PRO A 45 -13.01 -1.03 4.63
N ASN A 46 -13.27 -0.20 5.65
CA ASN A 46 -13.93 1.09 5.47
C ASN A 46 -12.99 2.22 5.04
N THR A 47 -11.69 1.97 4.88
CA THR A 47 -10.73 3.02 4.52
C THR A 47 -10.99 3.52 3.10
N PRO A 48 -11.28 4.82 2.94
CA PRO A 48 -11.62 5.37 1.64
C PRO A 48 -10.36 5.63 0.79
N PRO A 49 -10.50 5.75 -0.55
CA PRO A 49 -9.36 5.91 -1.46
C PRO A 49 -8.48 7.13 -1.16
N ASP A 50 -9.05 8.26 -0.73
CA ASP A 50 -8.32 9.48 -0.36
C ASP A 50 -7.36 9.25 0.82
N VAL A 51 -7.78 8.42 1.78
CA VAL A 51 -6.95 8.03 2.92
C VAL A 51 -5.82 7.11 2.48
N LEU A 52 -6.10 6.11 1.64
CA LEU A 52 -5.07 5.23 1.08
C LEU A 52 -4.01 6.00 0.30
N LEU A 53 -4.44 6.99 -0.49
CA LEU A 53 -3.55 7.88 -1.23
C LEU A 53 -2.64 8.67 -0.27
N ARG A 54 -3.20 9.26 0.78
CA ARG A 54 -2.43 9.97 1.81
C ARG A 54 -1.41 9.06 2.50
N LEU A 55 -1.73 7.79 2.73
CA LEU A 55 -0.81 6.85 3.38
C LEU A 55 0.40 6.49 2.52
N CYS A 56 0.34 6.63 1.19
CA CYS A 56 1.46 6.31 0.30
C CYS A 56 2.70 7.18 0.56
N SER A 57 2.52 8.41 1.04
CA SER A 57 3.60 9.35 1.33
C SER A 57 4.12 9.26 2.77
N GLN A 58 3.50 8.45 3.64
CA GLN A 58 3.98 8.26 5.01
C GLN A 58 5.34 7.55 5.02
N ARG A 59 6.17 7.88 6.02
CA ARG A 59 7.54 7.36 6.17
C ARG A 59 7.82 7.02 7.62
N ASP A 60 8.45 5.89 7.84
CA ASP A 60 8.93 5.42 9.15
C ASP A 60 10.26 4.69 8.98
N SER A 61 10.24 3.54 8.31
CA SER A 61 11.40 2.70 8.07
C SER A 61 11.17 1.91 6.80
N ALA A 62 12.25 1.49 6.13
CA ALA A 62 12.13 0.73 4.88
C ALA A 62 11.22 -0.50 5.04
N TRP A 63 11.25 -1.16 6.19
CA TRP A 63 10.39 -2.30 6.47
C TRP A 63 8.90 -1.90 6.62
N ASN A 64 8.60 -0.91 7.48
CA ASN A 64 7.22 -0.47 7.72
C ASN A 64 6.59 0.14 6.47
N ASP A 65 7.35 0.95 5.74
CA ASP A 65 6.88 1.57 4.52
C ASP A 65 6.59 0.54 3.41
N ASN A 66 7.47 -0.44 3.21
CA ASN A 66 7.26 -1.47 2.19
C ASN A 66 6.04 -2.35 2.53
N ARG A 67 5.83 -2.61 3.82
CA ARG A 67 4.64 -3.30 4.30
C ARG A 67 3.39 -2.46 4.06
N LEU A 68 3.42 -1.17 4.36
CA LEU A 68 2.31 -0.24 4.13
C LEU A 68 1.91 -0.18 2.65
N LEU A 69 2.87 -0.02 1.74
CA LEU A 69 2.62 -0.02 0.29
C LEU A 69 1.98 -1.33 -0.18
N ALA A 70 2.40 -2.48 0.38
CA ALA A 70 1.81 -3.77 0.04
C ALA A 70 0.36 -3.89 0.55
N LEU A 71 0.05 -3.35 1.73
CA LEU A 71 -1.33 -3.33 2.23
C LEU A 71 -2.22 -2.45 1.34
N ILE A 72 -1.73 -1.26 0.96
CA ILE A 72 -2.47 -0.34 0.09
C ILE A 72 -2.71 -0.95 -1.30
N ALA A 73 -1.67 -1.52 -1.94
CA ALA A 73 -1.81 -2.17 -3.25
C ALA A 73 -2.79 -3.36 -3.25
N GLY A 74 -2.97 -4.01 -2.10
CA GLY A 74 -3.88 -5.13 -1.93
C GLY A 74 -5.28 -4.74 -1.46
N HIS A 75 -5.54 -3.45 -1.19
CA HIS A 75 -6.80 -3.02 -0.62
C HIS A 75 -7.91 -3.00 -1.69
N PRO A 76 -9.11 -3.56 -1.43
CA PRO A 76 -10.18 -3.65 -2.42
C PRO A 76 -10.69 -2.29 -2.90
N ARG A 77 -10.52 -1.24 -2.09
CA ARG A 77 -10.88 0.15 -2.44
C ARG A 77 -9.72 0.95 -3.06
N ALA A 78 -8.55 0.35 -3.28
CA ALA A 78 -7.46 1.02 -3.97
C ALA A 78 -7.76 1.08 -5.48
N GLY A 79 -8.41 2.17 -5.91
CA GLY A 79 -8.64 2.47 -7.32
C GLY A 79 -7.37 2.90 -8.06
N ARG A 80 -7.49 3.17 -9.36
CA ARG A 80 -6.37 3.46 -10.27
C ARG A 80 -5.40 4.53 -9.73
N ASP A 81 -5.90 5.67 -9.26
CA ASP A 81 -5.05 6.77 -8.75
C ASP A 81 -4.19 6.35 -7.56
N VAL A 82 -4.77 5.57 -6.64
CA VAL A 82 -4.04 5.02 -5.47
C VAL A 82 -2.96 4.05 -5.94
N LEU A 83 -3.29 3.17 -6.89
CA LEU A 83 -2.35 2.17 -7.41
C LEU A 83 -1.21 2.80 -8.21
N LEU A 84 -1.46 3.87 -8.96
CA LEU A 84 -0.43 4.66 -9.63
C LEU A 84 0.49 5.35 -8.61
N ALA A 85 -0.05 5.87 -7.50
CA ALA A 85 0.77 6.42 -6.43
C ALA A 85 1.67 5.35 -5.80
N VAL A 86 1.13 4.16 -5.51
CA VAL A 86 1.95 3.02 -5.03
C VAL A 86 2.99 2.61 -6.06
N LEU A 87 2.65 2.58 -7.35
CA LEU A 87 3.58 2.27 -8.44
C LEU A 87 4.76 3.26 -8.48
N GLY A 88 4.49 4.56 -8.34
CA GLY A 88 5.53 5.58 -8.27
C GLY A 88 6.48 5.37 -7.09
N GLU A 89 5.94 5.08 -5.90
CA GLU A 89 6.72 4.76 -4.70
C GLU A 89 7.57 3.49 -4.86
N VAL A 90 6.99 2.43 -5.42
CA VAL A 90 7.70 1.17 -5.71
C VAL A 90 8.82 1.41 -6.72
N THR A 91 8.58 2.21 -7.76
CA THR A 91 9.56 2.58 -8.78
C THR A 91 10.73 3.33 -8.16
N ALA A 92 10.47 4.38 -7.38
CA ALA A 92 11.49 5.16 -6.71
C ALA A 92 12.36 4.29 -5.78
N ARG A 93 11.74 3.39 -5.02
CA ARG A 93 12.43 2.48 -4.10
C ARG A 93 13.24 1.40 -4.82
N LEU A 94 12.77 0.88 -5.95
CA LEU A 94 13.53 -0.08 -6.75
C LEU A 94 14.65 0.57 -7.57
N GLY A 95 14.63 1.89 -7.74
CA GLY A 95 15.72 2.65 -8.36
C GLY A 95 17.03 2.59 -7.57
N THR A 96 16.98 2.33 -6.26
CA THR A 96 18.16 2.18 -5.40
C THR A 96 18.34 0.73 -4.95
N PRO A 97 19.56 0.15 -5.08
CA PRO A 97 19.84 -1.16 -4.50
C PRO A 97 19.63 -1.17 -2.98
N GLY A 98 19.08 -2.28 -2.45
CA GLY A 98 18.93 -2.49 -1.00
C GLY A 98 17.49 -2.35 -0.49
N ASN A 99 16.64 -1.57 -1.17
CA ASN A 99 15.21 -1.54 -0.86
C ASN A 99 14.46 -2.69 -1.58
N ARG A 100 13.41 -3.23 -0.94
CA ARG A 100 12.73 -4.45 -1.39
C ARG A 100 11.20 -4.32 -1.30
N PRO A 101 10.56 -3.37 -2.01
CA PRO A 101 9.10 -3.22 -2.05
C PRO A 101 8.40 -4.31 -2.89
N TYR A 102 8.97 -5.53 -2.92
CA TYR A 102 8.56 -6.59 -3.84
C TYR A 102 7.11 -7.02 -3.62
N ALA A 103 6.64 -7.08 -2.38
CA ALA A 103 5.26 -7.47 -2.09
C ALA A 103 4.25 -6.49 -2.71
N ALA A 104 4.53 -5.18 -2.65
CA ALA A 104 3.69 -4.17 -3.29
C ALA A 104 3.72 -4.33 -4.81
N GLY A 105 4.90 -4.43 -5.43
CA GLY A 105 5.02 -4.61 -6.89
C GLY A 105 4.33 -5.89 -7.40
N LEU A 106 4.39 -7.00 -6.65
CA LEU A 106 3.68 -8.22 -7.00
C LEU A 106 2.16 -8.06 -6.89
N ARG A 107 1.66 -7.33 -5.88
CA ARG A 107 0.23 -7.02 -5.77
C ARG A 107 -0.24 -6.14 -6.91
N LEU A 108 0.53 -5.11 -7.28
CA LEU A 108 0.21 -4.27 -8.45
C LEU A 108 0.03 -5.11 -9.72
N ALA A 109 0.89 -6.11 -9.94
CA ALA A 109 0.76 -7.02 -11.07
C ALA A 109 -0.54 -7.85 -11.08
N GLU A 110 -1.23 -7.98 -9.94
CA GLU A 110 -2.53 -8.65 -9.83
C GLU A 110 -3.72 -7.69 -10.00
N ARG A 111 -3.50 -6.37 -10.08
CA ARG A 111 -4.56 -5.34 -10.17
C ARG A 111 -4.96 -5.08 -11.61
N THR A 112 -6.23 -5.32 -11.95
CA THR A 112 -6.78 -5.09 -13.29
C THR A 112 -6.90 -3.62 -13.66
N GLU A 113 -6.87 -2.73 -12.67
CA GLU A 113 -6.94 -1.28 -12.85
C GLU A 113 -5.65 -0.66 -13.43
N LEU A 114 -4.56 -1.44 -13.51
CA LEU A 114 -3.28 -1.05 -14.09
C LEU A 114 -2.94 -1.95 -15.28
N GLU A 115 -2.41 -1.34 -16.34
CA GLU A 115 -2.01 -2.04 -17.54
C GLU A 115 -0.67 -2.78 -17.35
N PRO A 116 -0.45 -3.92 -18.02
CA PRO A 116 0.80 -4.66 -17.88
C PRO A 116 2.05 -3.86 -18.26
N ASP A 117 1.98 -2.98 -19.25
CA ASP A 117 3.06 -2.11 -19.71
C ASP A 117 3.43 -1.01 -18.70
N GLU A 118 2.49 -0.57 -17.86
CA GLU A 118 2.76 0.33 -16.72
C GLU A 118 3.62 -0.38 -15.64
N ILE A 119 3.46 -1.70 -15.49
CA ILE A 119 4.06 -2.49 -14.40
C ILE A 119 5.36 -3.17 -14.83
N LEU A 120 5.46 -3.64 -16.07
CA LEU A 120 6.65 -4.33 -16.61
C LEU A 120 7.98 -3.59 -16.39
N PRO A 121 8.05 -2.24 -16.48
CA PRO A 121 9.28 -1.48 -16.23
C PRO A 121 9.89 -1.75 -14.85
N LEU A 122 9.09 -2.10 -13.83
CA LEU A 122 9.60 -2.44 -12.49
C LEU A 122 10.62 -3.60 -12.54
N ALA A 123 10.51 -4.52 -13.49
CA ALA A 123 11.43 -5.64 -13.62
C ALA A 123 12.82 -5.23 -14.13
N ALA A 124 12.93 -4.10 -14.82
CA ALA A 124 14.18 -3.58 -15.38
C ALA A 124 14.99 -2.75 -14.36
N LEU A 125 14.36 -2.33 -13.25
CA LEU A 125 15.01 -1.50 -12.24
C LEU A 125 16.16 -2.23 -11.53
N PRO A 126 17.22 -1.50 -11.11
CA PRO A 126 18.41 -2.10 -10.52
C PRO A 126 18.14 -2.86 -9.22
N GLY A 127 17.19 -2.39 -8.40
CA GLY A 127 16.75 -3.04 -7.16
C GLY A 127 15.86 -4.27 -7.37
N ALA A 128 15.44 -4.58 -8.60
CA ALA A 128 14.59 -5.73 -8.89
C ALA A 128 15.36 -7.05 -8.75
N SER A 129 15.02 -7.89 -7.78
CA SER A 129 15.66 -9.21 -7.67
C SER A 129 15.20 -10.17 -8.78
N ARG A 130 16.00 -11.20 -9.09
CA ARG A 130 15.60 -12.27 -10.03
C ARG A 130 14.25 -12.92 -9.65
N ARG A 131 14.01 -13.14 -8.36
CA ARG A 131 12.75 -13.70 -7.84
C ARG A 131 11.58 -12.76 -8.09
N PHE A 132 11.76 -11.48 -7.81
CA PHE A 132 10.75 -10.45 -8.09
C PHE A 132 10.41 -10.38 -9.57
N ARG A 133 11.43 -10.28 -10.46
CA ARG A 133 11.23 -10.26 -11.92
C ARG A 133 10.42 -11.46 -12.43
N LYS A 134 10.77 -12.67 -11.98
CA LYS A 134 10.04 -13.91 -12.33
C LYS A 134 8.60 -13.85 -11.82
N GLY A 135 8.42 -13.47 -10.56
CA GLY A 135 7.10 -13.41 -9.92
C GLY A 135 6.17 -12.36 -10.53
N LEU A 136 6.72 -11.22 -10.98
CA LEU A 136 5.99 -10.15 -11.64
C LEU A 136 5.47 -10.61 -13.00
N ARG A 137 6.37 -11.14 -13.85
CA ARG A 137 6.02 -11.64 -15.19
C ARG A 137 5.00 -12.78 -15.13
N ALA A 138 5.14 -13.70 -14.17
CA ALA A 138 4.19 -14.79 -14.00
C ALA A 138 2.77 -14.31 -13.64
N ARG A 139 2.63 -13.23 -12.86
CA ARG A 139 1.32 -12.65 -12.51
C ARG A 139 0.67 -11.95 -13.70
N LEU A 140 1.45 -11.14 -14.41
CA LEU A 140 0.97 -10.46 -15.62
C LEU A 140 0.54 -11.48 -16.69
N ALA A 141 1.31 -12.55 -16.87
CA ALA A 141 0.96 -13.62 -17.81
C ALA A 141 -0.34 -14.34 -17.42
N ARG A 142 -0.59 -14.59 -16.12
CA ARG A 142 -1.86 -15.20 -15.67
C ARG A 142 -3.07 -14.30 -15.94
N ARG A 143 -2.94 -12.99 -15.72
CA ARG A 143 -4.01 -12.02 -16.03
C ARG A 143 -4.39 -12.02 -17.51
N ALA A 144 -3.41 -12.12 -18.40
CA ALA A 144 -3.65 -12.15 -19.83
C ALA A 144 -4.40 -13.40 -20.32
N VAL A 145 -4.48 -14.46 -19.50
CA VAL A 145 -5.21 -15.71 -19.81
C VAL A 145 -6.63 -15.68 -19.25
N GLU A 146 -6.91 -14.82 -18.29
CA GLU A 146 -8.22 -14.70 -17.61
C GLU A 146 -9.14 -13.62 -18.22
N LEU A 147 -8.62 -12.81 -19.15
CA LEU A 147 -9.34 -11.80 -19.95
C LEU A 147 -9.71 -12.37 -21.33
#